data_AF-A0A955U684-F1
#
_entry.id   AF-A0A955U684-F1
#
_cell.length_a   1.000
_cell.length_b   1.000
_cell.length_c   1.000
_cell.angle_alpha   90.00
_cell.angle_beta   90.00
_cell.angle_gamma   90.00
#
_symmetry.space_group_name_H-M   'P 1'
#
loop_
_entity.id
_entity.type
_entity.pdbx_description
1 polymer ?
#
loop_
_entity_poly.entity_id
_entity_poly.type
_entity_poly.pdbx_seq_one_letter_code
_entity_poly.pdbx_strand_id
1 'polypeptide(L)'
;MLVPLATVLFPLRSADRPVLSGPEEVLDAPPFRLHYTRSGRDAPPDTDEDGDGVPDLVTTYRDALLHAADDYAEEGWRPLVTDGGAAGADDIDVYVQDLDIFGYATPVPLPDGTASCHLRLDPGNAIGGSIAAAVATHELHHCVQFRYTVQAATWLYEASATFEQYSHVVDPVLELPVGVLWAQWLDGGETRLAATDGRHEYAAFVFVDHWMQRRGADPDRLPALWEALAEPEPEPEPVV
;
A
#
# COMPACT_ATOMS: atom_id res chain seq x y z
N MET A 1 -8.64 -5.95 -20.54
CA MET A 1 -9.41 -5.42 -19.40
C MET A 1 -8.40 -5.29 -18.28
N LEU A 2 -7.85 -4.09 -18.05
CA LEU A 2 -6.89 -3.87 -16.97
C LEU A 2 -7.64 -3.92 -15.65
N VAL A 3 -7.24 -4.86 -14.79
CA VAL A 3 -7.62 -4.91 -13.38
C VAL A 3 -6.83 -3.78 -12.69
N PRO A 4 -7.47 -2.95 -11.84
CA PRO A 4 -6.76 -1.91 -11.10
C PRO A 4 -5.64 -2.53 -10.25
N LEU A 5 -4.51 -1.81 -10.15
CA LEU A 5 -3.24 -2.25 -9.53
C LEU A 5 -3.30 -2.44 -8.01
N ALA A 6 -4.40 -2.05 -7.38
CA ALA A 6 -4.82 -2.47 -6.06
C ALA A 6 -6.35 -2.36 -6.04
N THR A 7 -7.01 -2.86 -5.01
CA THR A 7 -8.38 -2.45 -4.73
C THR A 7 -8.52 -2.35 -3.23
N VAL A 8 -8.59 -1.15 -2.65
CA VAL A 8 -9.20 -0.97 -1.33
C VAL A 8 -10.71 -1.08 -1.50
N LEU A 9 -11.13 -2.31 -1.74
CA LEU A 9 -12.49 -2.74 -1.48
C LEU A 9 -12.53 -2.86 0.04
N PHE A 10 -13.27 -1.97 0.69
CA PHE A 10 -13.76 -2.16 2.06
C PHE A 10 -15.05 -3.02 2.05
N PRO A 11 -15.09 -4.33 1.73
CA PRO A 11 -15.65 -5.22 2.71
C PRO A 11 -14.61 -5.33 3.82
N LEU A 12 -15.06 -5.39 5.07
CA LEU A 12 -14.27 -5.98 6.14
C LEU A 12 -13.92 -7.42 5.73
N ARG A 13 -12.89 -7.62 4.89
CA ARG A 13 -12.20 -8.90 4.75
C ARG A 13 -11.60 -9.16 6.13
N SER A 14 -11.70 -10.41 6.61
CA SER A 14 -11.44 -10.73 8.01
C SER A 14 -10.12 -10.11 8.49
N ALA A 15 -10.16 -9.45 9.65
CA ALA A 15 -8.97 -9.01 10.38
C ALA A 15 -8.08 -10.19 10.81
N ASP A 16 -8.57 -11.43 10.63
CA ASP A 16 -7.77 -12.62 10.81
C ASP A 16 -6.67 -12.70 9.77
N ARG A 17 -5.47 -12.96 10.27
CA ARG A 17 -4.30 -13.29 9.48
C ARG A 17 -4.58 -14.54 8.64
N PRO A 18 -4.19 -14.54 7.35
CA PRO A 18 -4.47 -15.67 6.48
C PRO A 18 -3.67 -16.90 6.88
N VAL A 19 -4.21 -18.06 6.54
CA VAL A 19 -3.46 -19.33 6.53
C VAL A 19 -3.08 -19.62 5.08
N LEU A 20 -1.79 -19.84 4.83
CA LEU A 20 -1.30 -20.20 3.51
C LEU A 20 -1.71 -21.63 3.12
N SER A 21 -1.86 -21.86 1.83
CA SER A 21 -2.33 -23.13 1.24
C SER A 21 -1.30 -24.25 1.23
N GLY A 22 -0.05 -23.95 1.60
CA GLY A 22 1.03 -24.91 1.79
C GLY A 22 1.76 -24.69 3.12
N PRO A 23 2.82 -25.48 3.41
CA PRO A 23 3.67 -25.25 4.57
C PRO A 23 4.25 -23.84 4.54
N GLU A 24 4.09 -23.12 5.64
CA GLU A 24 4.55 -21.75 5.79
C GLU A 24 6.07 -21.69 5.98
N GLU A 25 6.69 -20.79 5.22
CA GLU A 25 8.07 -20.33 5.36
C GLU A 25 8.05 -18.84 5.70
N VAL A 26 9.07 -18.40 6.43
CA VAL A 26 9.18 -17.03 6.92
C VAL A 26 10.52 -16.46 6.51
N LEU A 27 10.49 -15.24 5.98
CA LEU A 27 11.66 -14.39 5.76
C LEU A 27 11.57 -13.17 6.69
N ASP A 28 12.42 -13.16 7.73
CA ASP A 28 12.53 -12.04 8.66
C ASP A 28 13.35 -10.90 8.03
N ALA A 29 12.78 -9.69 8.00
CA ALA A 29 13.42 -8.49 7.49
C ALA A 29 12.89 -7.24 8.22
N PRO A 30 13.27 -7.05 9.51
CA PRO A 30 12.71 -5.99 10.35
C PRO A 30 12.73 -4.61 9.66
N PRO A 31 11.63 -3.84 9.72
CA PRO A 31 10.44 -4.05 10.57
C PRO A 31 9.37 -4.96 9.95
N PHE A 32 9.70 -5.78 8.95
CA PHE A 32 8.77 -6.67 8.24
C PHE A 32 9.06 -8.15 8.50
N ARG A 33 8.00 -8.95 8.43
CA ARG A 33 8.08 -10.40 8.38
C ARG A 33 7.27 -10.92 7.20
N LEU A 34 7.93 -11.55 6.24
CA LEU A 34 7.27 -12.08 5.05
C LEU A 34 6.91 -13.55 5.26
N HIS A 35 5.63 -13.87 5.09
CA HIS A 35 5.07 -15.21 5.15
C HIS A 35 4.75 -15.69 3.74
N TYR A 36 5.35 -16.81 3.34
CA TYR A 36 5.13 -17.40 2.01
C TYR A 36 5.12 -18.93 2.09
N THR A 37 4.81 -19.59 0.97
CA THR A 37 4.88 -21.04 0.86
C THR A 37 5.46 -21.43 -0.48
N ARG A 38 6.11 -22.60 -0.57
CA ARG A 38 6.65 -23.13 -1.83
C ARG A 38 5.68 -24.08 -2.56
N SER A 39 4.46 -24.24 -2.06
CA SER A 39 3.49 -25.19 -2.61
C SER A 39 2.06 -24.74 -2.39
N GLY A 40 1.12 -25.32 -3.15
CA GLY A 40 -0.28 -24.88 -3.11
C GLY A 40 -0.51 -23.70 -4.05
N ARG A 41 -1.63 -23.01 -3.85
CA ARG A 41 -2.04 -21.89 -4.71
C ARG A 41 -1.30 -20.59 -4.41
N ASP A 42 -0.86 -20.41 -3.16
CA ASP A 42 -0.20 -19.17 -2.70
C ASP A 42 1.30 -19.16 -3.00
N ALA A 43 1.81 -20.18 -3.70
CA ALA A 43 3.21 -20.30 -4.00
C ALA A 43 3.62 -19.26 -5.07
N PRO A 44 4.62 -18.40 -4.79
CA PRO A 44 5.22 -17.57 -5.83
C PRO A 44 5.92 -18.44 -6.88
N PRO A 45 6.25 -17.87 -8.05
CA PRO A 45 7.14 -18.52 -9.01
C PRO A 45 8.40 -19.04 -8.31
N ASP A 46 8.84 -20.26 -8.64
CA ASP A 46 9.97 -20.94 -8.00
C ASP A 46 11.34 -20.44 -8.48
N THR A 47 11.37 -19.28 -9.13
CA THR A 47 12.61 -18.65 -9.60
C THR A 47 13.42 -18.16 -8.39
N ASP A 48 14.69 -18.52 -8.39
CA ASP A 48 15.68 -18.28 -7.33
C ASP A 48 17.02 -18.14 -8.06
N GLU A 49 17.23 -16.97 -8.67
CA GLU A 49 18.35 -16.74 -9.59
C GLU A 49 19.71 -16.69 -8.87
N ASP A 50 19.72 -16.22 -7.62
CA ASP A 50 20.93 -16.12 -6.80
C ASP A 50 21.23 -17.37 -5.96
N GLY A 51 20.27 -18.30 -5.86
CA GLY A 51 20.39 -19.59 -5.19
C GLY A 51 20.40 -19.48 -3.67
N ASP A 52 19.84 -18.42 -3.10
CA ASP A 52 19.79 -18.18 -1.66
C ASP A 52 18.72 -19.02 -0.94
N GLY A 53 17.83 -19.68 -1.71
CA GLY A 53 16.73 -20.44 -1.15
C GLY A 53 15.57 -19.56 -0.71
N VAL A 54 15.34 -18.43 -1.36
CA VAL A 54 14.15 -17.58 -1.26
C VAL A 54 13.70 -17.24 -2.69
N PRO A 55 12.41 -17.42 -3.03
CA PRO A 55 11.94 -17.03 -4.36
C PRO A 55 12.18 -15.54 -4.64
N ASP A 56 12.65 -15.20 -5.84
CA ASP A 56 13.04 -13.83 -6.21
C ASP A 56 11.92 -12.81 -6.01
N LEU A 57 10.65 -13.22 -6.18
CA LEU A 57 9.49 -12.37 -5.94
C LEU A 57 9.35 -11.99 -4.45
N VAL A 58 9.63 -12.92 -3.54
CA VAL A 58 9.60 -12.66 -2.09
C VAL A 58 10.72 -11.67 -1.73
N THR A 59 11.91 -11.85 -2.30
CA THR A 59 13.03 -10.90 -2.18
C THR A 59 12.67 -9.53 -2.75
N THR A 60 11.99 -9.46 -3.89
CA THR A 60 11.53 -8.21 -4.50
C THR A 60 10.57 -7.44 -3.58
N TYR A 61 9.59 -8.14 -2.98
CA TYR A 61 8.69 -7.53 -2.00
C TYR A 61 9.44 -7.05 -0.76
N ARG A 62 10.33 -7.87 -0.19
CA ARG A 62 11.16 -7.48 0.96
C ARG A 62 11.91 -6.18 0.66
N ASP A 63 12.63 -6.14 -0.45
CA ASP A 63 13.49 -5.00 -0.78
C ASP A 63 12.66 -3.75 -1.07
N ALA A 64 11.53 -3.87 -1.78
CA ALA A 64 10.62 -2.75 -2.03
C ALA A 64 10.03 -2.17 -0.73
N LEU A 65 9.63 -3.02 0.21
CA LEU A 65 9.10 -2.59 1.50
C LEU A 65 10.14 -1.85 2.34
N LEU A 66 11.39 -2.37 2.38
CA LEU A 66 12.48 -1.72 3.10
C LEU A 66 12.82 -0.35 2.51
N HIS A 67 12.96 -0.25 1.18
CA HIS A 67 13.25 1.02 0.52
C HIS A 67 12.11 2.03 0.72
N ALA A 68 10.85 1.61 0.56
CA ALA A 68 9.71 2.48 0.76
C ALA A 68 9.60 2.96 2.22
N ALA A 69 9.91 2.12 3.21
CA ALA A 69 9.92 2.52 4.61
C ALA A 69 10.98 3.60 4.90
N ASP A 70 12.18 3.45 4.33
CA ASP A 70 13.25 4.44 4.45
C ASP A 70 12.84 5.76 3.76
N ASP A 71 12.32 5.70 2.54
CA ASP A 71 11.86 6.86 1.78
C ASP A 71 10.75 7.62 2.53
N TYR A 72 9.75 6.92 3.06
CA TYR A 72 8.67 7.56 3.83
C TYR A 72 9.19 8.26 5.09
N ALA A 73 10.21 7.69 5.74
CA ALA A 73 10.83 8.32 6.89
C ALA A 73 11.59 9.61 6.49
N GLU A 74 12.27 9.62 5.34
CA GLU A 74 12.95 10.81 4.81
C GLU A 74 11.98 11.93 4.41
N GLU A 75 10.79 11.57 3.95
CA GLU A 75 9.72 12.51 3.57
C GLU A 75 8.91 13.06 4.75
N GLY A 76 9.17 12.59 5.97
CA GLY A 76 8.53 13.10 7.18
C GLY A 76 7.18 12.47 7.50
N TRP A 77 6.85 11.33 6.89
CA TRP A 77 5.71 10.52 7.33
C TRP A 77 5.91 10.01 8.75
N ARG A 78 4.81 9.76 9.47
CA ARG A 78 4.86 9.10 10.78
C ARG A 78 5.51 7.72 10.61
N PRO A 79 6.40 7.32 11.54
CA PRO A 79 6.98 5.99 11.52
C PRO A 79 5.89 4.90 11.50
N LEU A 80 6.15 3.84 10.75
CA LEU A 80 5.35 2.62 10.79
C LEU A 80 5.20 2.13 12.23
N VAL A 81 4.01 1.65 12.58
CA VAL A 81 3.75 1.06 13.88
C VAL A 81 3.68 -0.44 13.74
N THR A 82 4.48 -1.11 14.55
CA THR A 82 4.47 -2.56 14.74
C THR A 82 3.09 -3.05 15.19
N ASP A 83 2.72 -4.28 14.83
CA ASP A 83 1.45 -4.85 15.25
C ASP A 83 1.47 -5.43 16.69
N GLY A 84 2.58 -5.22 17.40
CA GLY A 84 2.73 -5.51 18.82
C GLY A 84 2.83 -7.00 19.16
N GLY A 85 3.38 -7.80 18.24
CA GLY A 85 3.64 -9.22 18.49
C GLY A 85 2.61 -10.14 17.86
N ALA A 86 1.65 -9.60 17.11
CA ALA A 86 0.59 -10.39 16.52
C ALA A 86 1.21 -11.27 15.41
N ALA A 87 0.92 -12.57 15.39
CA ALA A 87 1.65 -13.60 14.61
C ALA A 87 3.06 -14.00 15.11
N GLY A 88 3.49 -13.51 16.27
CA GLY A 88 4.67 -14.04 16.96
C GLY A 88 5.97 -13.27 16.74
N ALA A 89 5.94 -12.10 16.10
CA ALA A 89 6.96 -11.05 16.21
C ALA A 89 6.31 -9.67 16.21
N ASP A 90 7.06 -8.66 16.63
CA ASP A 90 6.59 -7.27 16.62
C ASP A 90 6.62 -6.69 15.19
N ASP A 91 7.13 -7.40 14.19
CA ASP A 91 7.24 -6.90 12.83
C ASP A 91 5.87 -6.84 12.11
N ILE A 92 5.72 -5.97 11.11
CA ILE A 92 4.53 -5.95 10.25
C ILE A 92 4.54 -7.21 9.40
N ASP A 93 3.51 -8.04 9.53
CA ASP A 93 3.41 -9.24 8.71
C ASP A 93 2.92 -8.96 7.29
N VAL A 94 3.57 -9.64 6.35
CA VAL A 94 3.33 -9.53 4.91
C VAL A 94 3.10 -10.92 4.35
N TYR A 95 1.89 -11.21 3.88
CA TYR A 95 1.54 -12.53 3.36
C TYR A 95 1.58 -12.55 1.83
N VAL A 96 2.40 -13.43 1.26
CA VAL A 96 2.36 -13.75 -0.17
C VAL A 96 1.23 -14.77 -0.38
N GLN A 97 0.13 -14.32 -0.98
CA GLN A 97 -1.13 -15.07 -1.05
C GLN A 97 -1.79 -14.90 -2.42
N ASP A 98 -2.38 -15.95 -2.98
CA ASP A 98 -3.18 -15.89 -4.22
C ASP A 98 -4.47 -15.08 -4.00
N LEU A 99 -4.61 -14.00 -4.75
CA LEU A 99 -5.65 -12.98 -4.66
C LEU A 99 -6.28 -12.69 -6.04
N ASP A 100 -7.49 -12.16 -6.01
CA ASP A 100 -8.19 -11.62 -7.18
C ASP A 100 -7.79 -10.18 -7.54
N ILE A 101 -6.83 -9.62 -6.78
CA ILE A 101 -6.26 -8.27 -6.87
C ILE A 101 -4.75 -8.38 -6.67
N PHE A 102 -3.98 -7.30 -6.85
CA PHE A 102 -2.53 -7.33 -6.72
C PHE A 102 -2.03 -7.29 -5.27
N GLY A 103 -2.78 -6.63 -4.40
CA GLY A 103 -2.44 -6.49 -2.98
C GLY A 103 -3.56 -5.80 -2.22
N TYR A 104 -3.47 -5.85 -0.89
CA TYR A 104 -4.22 -4.98 0.01
C TYR A 104 -3.59 -4.94 1.41
N ALA A 105 -3.68 -3.78 2.05
CA ALA A 105 -3.41 -3.59 3.47
C ALA A 105 -4.68 -3.77 4.33
N THR A 106 -4.54 -4.41 5.49
CA THR A 106 -5.62 -4.54 6.48
C THR A 106 -5.23 -3.82 7.77
N PRO A 107 -6.02 -2.85 8.26
CA PRO A 107 -5.69 -2.14 9.49
C PRO A 107 -5.84 -3.05 10.72
N VAL A 108 -4.90 -2.95 11.64
CA VAL A 108 -4.91 -3.60 12.95
C VAL A 108 -5.12 -2.53 14.02
N PRO A 109 -6.34 -2.40 14.60
CA PRO A 109 -6.65 -1.35 15.56
C PRO A 109 -5.73 -1.38 16.79
N LEU A 110 -5.24 -0.21 17.20
CA LEU A 110 -4.40 -0.02 18.38
C LEU A 110 -5.20 0.65 19.52
N PRO A 111 -4.78 0.46 20.79
CA PRO A 111 -5.49 1.03 21.94
C PRO A 111 -5.57 2.57 21.95
N ASP A 112 -4.72 3.27 21.22
CA ASP A 112 -4.68 4.73 21.13
C ASP A 112 -5.64 5.32 20.07
N GLY A 113 -6.43 4.47 19.41
CA GLY A 113 -7.38 4.86 18.37
C GLY A 113 -6.80 4.94 16.96
N THR A 114 -5.50 4.73 16.80
CA THR A 114 -4.86 4.55 15.48
C THR A 114 -4.86 3.08 15.07
N ALA A 115 -4.24 2.74 13.93
CA ALA A 115 -4.03 1.36 13.53
C ALA A 115 -2.60 1.11 13.03
N SER A 116 -2.09 -0.09 13.31
CA SER A 116 -1.04 -0.75 12.54
C SER A 116 -1.67 -1.42 11.31
N CYS A 117 -0.98 -2.32 10.64
CA CYS A 117 -1.51 -3.09 9.52
C CYS A 117 -0.88 -4.48 9.43
N HIS A 118 -1.47 -5.33 8.59
CA HIS A 118 -0.74 -6.39 7.91
C HIS A 118 -1.00 -6.30 6.40
N LEU A 119 -0.08 -6.81 5.58
CA LEU A 119 -0.16 -6.75 4.12
C LEU A 119 -0.48 -8.11 3.52
N ARG A 120 -1.17 -8.12 2.38
CA ARG A 120 -1.24 -9.30 1.51
C ARG A 120 -0.87 -8.90 0.09
N LEU A 121 0.07 -9.61 -0.50
CA LEU A 121 0.63 -9.33 -1.82
C LEU A 121 0.48 -10.57 -2.70
N ASP A 122 0.02 -10.36 -3.93
CA ASP A 122 -0.35 -11.44 -4.81
C ASP A 122 0.81 -11.97 -5.66
N PRO A 123 1.11 -13.28 -5.59
CA PRO A 123 2.22 -13.86 -6.35
C PRO A 123 1.97 -14.00 -7.86
N GLY A 124 0.72 -13.91 -8.34
CA GLY A 124 0.35 -14.25 -9.73
C GLY A 124 0.08 -13.06 -10.65
N ASN A 125 -0.46 -11.98 -10.11
CA ASN A 125 -0.88 -10.74 -10.77
C ASN A 125 0.28 -9.74 -10.79
N ALA A 126 1.15 -9.76 -9.78
CA ALA A 126 2.41 -9.06 -9.83
C ALA A 126 3.38 -9.84 -10.74
N ILE A 127 3.36 -9.53 -12.04
CA ILE A 127 4.41 -9.95 -12.95
C ILE A 127 5.71 -9.38 -12.36
N GLY A 128 6.64 -10.23 -11.91
CA GLY A 128 7.74 -9.86 -11.00
C GLY A 128 8.59 -8.64 -11.40
N GLY A 129 9.50 -8.22 -10.52
CA GLY A 129 10.31 -7.02 -10.71
C GLY A 129 9.55 -5.74 -10.35
N SER A 130 9.65 -4.70 -11.19
CA SER A 130 9.21 -3.34 -10.83
C SER A 130 7.69 -3.20 -10.60
N ILE A 131 6.84 -4.05 -11.17
CA ILE A 131 5.40 -4.05 -10.86
C ILE A 131 5.15 -4.58 -9.45
N ALA A 132 5.81 -5.66 -9.06
CA ALA A 132 5.72 -6.21 -7.71
C ALA A 132 6.22 -5.22 -6.66
N ALA A 133 7.35 -4.54 -6.95
CA ALA A 133 7.87 -3.47 -6.10
C ALA A 133 6.86 -2.32 -5.94
N ALA A 134 6.30 -1.85 -7.05
CA ALA A 134 5.32 -0.77 -7.05
C ALA A 134 4.06 -1.09 -6.23
N VAL A 135 3.54 -2.32 -6.34
CA VAL A 135 2.39 -2.77 -5.52
C VAL A 135 2.77 -2.82 -4.04
N ALA A 136 3.93 -3.37 -3.68
CA ALA A 136 4.37 -3.41 -2.29
C ALA A 136 4.53 -2.01 -1.67
N THR A 137 5.08 -1.06 -2.44
CA THR A 137 5.15 0.36 -2.06
C THR A 137 3.76 0.95 -1.84
N HIS A 138 2.82 0.77 -2.79
CA HIS A 138 1.43 1.24 -2.65
C HIS A 138 0.77 0.71 -1.38
N GLU A 139 0.85 -0.60 -1.15
CA GLU A 139 0.21 -1.23 0.01
C GLU A 139 0.85 -0.84 1.33
N LEU A 140 2.18 -0.65 1.37
CA LEU A 140 2.85 -0.15 2.57
C LEU A 140 2.40 1.28 2.90
N HIS A 141 2.15 2.12 1.90
CA HIS A 141 1.66 3.47 2.14
C HIS A 141 0.31 3.47 2.87
N HIS A 142 -0.56 2.49 2.61
CA HIS A 142 -1.79 2.34 3.40
C HIS A 142 -1.52 2.12 4.89
N CYS A 143 -0.47 1.35 5.24
CA CYS A 143 -0.07 1.19 6.64
C CYS A 143 0.35 2.51 7.29
N VAL A 144 1.10 3.34 6.56
CA VAL A 144 1.46 4.69 6.99
C VAL A 144 0.21 5.53 7.21
N GLN A 145 -0.72 5.54 6.25
CA GLN A 145 -1.98 6.29 6.34
C GLN A 145 -2.85 5.85 7.54
N PHE A 146 -2.93 4.55 7.83
CA PHE A 146 -3.69 4.00 8.97
C PHE A 146 -3.16 4.46 10.33
N ARG A 147 -1.89 4.86 10.42
CA ARG A 147 -1.33 5.49 11.62
C ARG A 147 -1.85 6.90 11.86
N TYR A 148 -2.33 7.58 10.83
CA TYR A 148 -3.01 8.87 10.97
C TYR A 148 -4.48 8.66 11.30
N THR A 149 -5.18 7.90 10.45
CA THR A 149 -6.60 7.65 10.58
C THR A 149 -7.03 6.45 9.73
N VAL A 150 -8.12 5.81 10.12
CA VAL A 150 -8.83 4.79 9.32
C VAL A 150 -10.15 5.31 8.74
N GLN A 151 -10.38 6.63 8.81
CA GLN A 151 -11.66 7.29 8.50
C GLN A 151 -11.57 8.30 7.35
N ALA A 152 -10.43 8.41 6.65
CA ALA A 152 -10.32 9.32 5.52
C ALA A 152 -11.15 8.86 4.31
N ALA A 153 -11.34 9.74 3.33
CA ALA A 153 -12.05 9.38 2.10
C ALA A 153 -11.23 8.39 1.26
N THR A 154 -11.87 7.35 0.72
CA THR A 154 -11.22 6.28 -0.08
C THR A 154 -10.37 6.84 -1.22
N TRP A 155 -10.87 7.87 -1.94
CA TRP A 155 -10.12 8.48 -3.03
C TRP A 155 -8.76 9.02 -2.58
N LEU A 156 -8.64 9.53 -1.34
CA LEU A 156 -7.40 10.10 -0.84
C LEU A 156 -6.41 9.02 -0.40
N TYR A 157 -6.90 7.92 0.21
CA TYR A 157 -6.08 6.75 0.50
C TYR A 157 -5.39 6.27 -0.78
N GLU A 158 -6.17 6.03 -1.82
CA GLU A 158 -5.68 5.47 -3.08
C GLU A 158 -4.84 6.46 -3.86
N ALA A 159 -5.29 7.72 -3.98
CA ALA A 159 -4.55 8.72 -4.76
C ALA A 159 -3.16 9.01 -4.19
N SER A 160 -3.01 9.08 -2.86
CA SER A 160 -1.69 9.31 -2.26
C SER A 160 -0.83 8.04 -2.22
N ALA A 161 -1.40 6.85 -2.03
CA ALA A 161 -0.65 5.60 -2.17
C ALA A 161 -0.14 5.38 -3.60
N THR A 162 -0.97 5.70 -4.61
CA THR A 162 -0.58 5.64 -6.03
C THR A 162 0.44 6.72 -6.40
N PHE A 163 0.38 7.90 -5.76
CA PHE A 163 1.41 8.91 -5.92
C PHE A 163 2.76 8.38 -5.41
N GLU A 164 2.81 7.84 -4.20
CA GLU A 164 4.05 7.28 -3.65
C GLU A 164 4.57 6.09 -4.48
N GLN A 165 3.68 5.19 -4.90
CA GLN A 165 4.00 4.07 -5.78
C GLN A 165 4.86 4.50 -6.98
N TYR A 166 4.45 5.56 -7.70
CA TYR A 166 5.13 6.00 -8.92
C TYR A 166 6.23 7.05 -8.69
N SER A 167 6.29 7.66 -7.50
CA SER A 167 7.41 8.50 -7.07
C SER A 167 8.64 7.67 -6.71
N HIS A 168 8.46 6.52 -6.06
CA HIS A 168 9.56 5.69 -5.56
C HIS A 168 9.96 4.56 -6.51
N VAL A 169 9.05 4.06 -7.35
CA VAL A 169 9.35 2.99 -8.29
C VAL A 169 9.33 3.52 -9.71
N VAL A 170 10.52 3.75 -10.27
CA VAL A 170 10.70 4.30 -11.61
C VAL A 170 11.30 3.24 -12.54
N ASP A 171 10.45 2.72 -13.43
CA ASP A 171 10.84 1.74 -14.45
C ASP A 171 10.03 1.98 -15.72
N PRO A 172 10.62 1.87 -16.93
CA PRO A 172 9.89 1.99 -18.20
C PRO A 172 8.64 1.11 -18.29
N VAL A 173 8.61 -0.05 -17.62
CA VAL A 173 7.43 -0.93 -17.58
C VAL A 173 6.21 -0.25 -16.94
N LEU A 174 6.43 0.74 -16.07
CA LEU A 174 5.39 1.49 -15.36
C LEU A 174 4.86 2.70 -16.14
N GLU A 175 5.48 3.08 -17.26
CA GLU A 175 5.00 4.20 -18.09
C GLU A 175 3.58 3.95 -18.64
N LEU A 176 3.31 2.70 -19.04
CA LEU A 176 2.00 2.32 -19.57
C LEU A 176 0.88 2.43 -18.52
N PRO A 177 0.97 1.81 -17.32
CA PRO A 177 -0.08 1.96 -16.31
C PRO A 177 -0.24 3.41 -15.84
N VAL A 178 0.84 4.19 -15.71
CA VAL A 178 0.77 5.63 -15.43
C VAL A 178 -0.02 6.35 -16.53
N GLY A 179 0.28 6.09 -17.80
CA GLY A 179 -0.44 6.67 -18.94
C GLY A 179 -1.94 6.32 -18.97
N VAL A 180 -2.31 5.11 -18.55
CA VAL A 180 -3.72 4.69 -18.42
C VAL A 180 -4.44 5.52 -17.36
N LEU A 181 -3.81 5.73 -16.19
CA LEU A 181 -4.40 6.54 -15.12
C LEU A 181 -4.57 8.01 -15.54
N TRP A 182 -3.60 8.58 -16.24
CA TRP A 182 -3.71 9.92 -16.83
C TRP A 182 -4.89 10.03 -17.80
N ALA A 183 -5.01 9.07 -18.73
CA ALA A 183 -6.12 9.06 -19.69
C ALA A 183 -7.47 8.95 -18.98
N GLN A 184 -7.56 8.10 -17.96
CA GLN A 184 -8.77 7.89 -17.19
C GLN A 184 -9.19 9.13 -16.37
N TRP A 185 -8.23 9.83 -15.76
CA TRP A 185 -8.49 11.08 -15.05
C TRP A 185 -9.06 12.15 -15.99
N LEU A 186 -8.45 12.31 -17.17
CA LEU A 186 -8.84 13.34 -18.14
C LEU A 186 -10.17 13.04 -18.84
N ASP A 187 -10.50 11.77 -19.08
CA ASP A 187 -11.81 11.36 -19.61
C ASP A 187 -12.91 11.47 -18.55
N GLY A 188 -12.56 11.28 -17.28
CA GLY A 188 -13.46 11.31 -16.13
C GLY A 188 -13.81 12.70 -15.59
N GLY A 189 -13.67 13.79 -16.34
CA GLY A 189 -13.80 15.17 -15.84
C GLY A 189 -15.15 15.55 -15.21
N GLU A 190 -16.22 14.80 -15.51
CA GLU A 190 -17.55 14.96 -14.89
C GLU A 190 -17.75 14.07 -13.64
N THR A 191 -16.80 13.19 -13.36
CA THR A 191 -16.81 12.30 -12.19
C THR A 191 -16.43 13.10 -10.96
N ARG A 192 -17.13 12.85 -9.85
CA ARG A 192 -16.80 13.51 -8.57
C ARG A 192 -15.46 12.99 -8.09
N LEU A 193 -14.63 13.89 -7.54
CA LEU A 193 -13.35 13.55 -6.93
C LEU A 193 -13.45 12.37 -5.93
N ALA A 194 -14.51 12.36 -5.12
CA ALA A 194 -14.75 11.32 -4.12
C ALA A 194 -15.53 10.11 -4.64
N ALA A 195 -15.67 9.94 -5.96
CA ALA A 195 -16.24 8.72 -6.53
C ALA A 195 -15.30 7.54 -6.28
N THR A 196 -15.87 6.39 -5.94
CA THR A 196 -15.15 5.14 -5.75
C THR A 196 -15.78 4.11 -6.68
N ASP A 197 -15.11 3.82 -7.78
CA ASP A 197 -15.58 2.90 -8.83
C ASP A 197 -14.55 1.80 -9.17
N GLY A 198 -13.53 1.66 -8.33
CA GLY A 198 -12.40 0.76 -8.51
C GLY A 198 -11.34 1.32 -9.44
N ARG A 199 -11.47 2.57 -9.90
CA ARG A 199 -10.54 3.14 -10.89
C ARG A 199 -10.29 4.62 -10.67
N HIS A 200 -11.32 5.44 -10.49
CA HIS A 200 -11.20 6.89 -10.43
C HIS A 200 -10.38 7.36 -9.22
N GLU A 201 -10.51 6.66 -8.10
CA GLU A 201 -9.72 6.84 -6.89
C GLU A 201 -8.20 6.71 -7.12
N TYR A 202 -7.76 5.78 -7.96
CA TYR A 202 -6.35 5.62 -8.36
C TYR A 202 -5.91 6.75 -9.28
N ALA A 203 -6.74 7.07 -10.28
CA ALA A 203 -6.45 8.13 -11.25
C ALA A 203 -6.36 9.52 -10.61
N ALA A 204 -6.98 9.70 -9.43
CA ALA A 204 -6.86 10.91 -8.63
C ALA A 204 -5.42 11.21 -8.14
N PHE A 205 -4.46 10.26 -8.28
CA PHE A 205 -3.04 10.57 -8.08
C PHE A 205 -2.57 11.74 -8.97
N VAL A 206 -3.16 11.95 -10.15
CA VAL A 206 -2.87 13.10 -11.03
C VAL A 206 -3.14 14.43 -10.33
N PHE A 207 -4.19 14.50 -9.50
CA PHE A 207 -4.46 15.67 -8.68
C PHE A 207 -3.40 15.85 -7.59
N VAL A 208 -3.01 14.76 -6.93
CA VAL A 208 -1.96 14.76 -5.89
C VAL A 208 -0.63 15.22 -6.48
N ASP A 209 -0.21 14.62 -7.59
CA ASP A 209 1.00 14.97 -8.33
C ASP A 209 1.03 16.46 -8.70
N HIS A 210 -0.06 16.95 -9.31
CA HIS A 210 -0.18 18.37 -9.61
C HIS A 210 -0.05 19.25 -8.36
N TRP A 211 -0.73 18.87 -7.27
CA TRP A 211 -0.72 19.63 -6.02
C TRP A 211 0.66 19.65 -5.34
N MET A 212 1.38 18.53 -5.35
CA MET A 212 2.76 18.42 -4.86
C MET A 212 3.72 19.32 -5.65
N GLN A 213 3.47 19.54 -6.95
CA GLN A 213 4.33 20.37 -7.80
C GLN A 213 3.92 21.85 -7.90
N ARG A 214 2.66 22.22 -7.62
CA ARG A 214 2.04 23.52 -7.97
C ARG A 214 2.74 24.78 -7.44
N ARG A 215 3.54 24.68 -6.40
CA ARG A 215 4.27 25.82 -5.77
C ARG A 215 5.76 25.53 -5.55
N GLY A 216 6.31 24.60 -6.35
CA GLY A 216 7.57 23.93 -6.05
C GLY A 216 7.30 22.62 -5.32
N ALA A 217 8.12 21.60 -5.62
CA ALA A 217 8.09 20.33 -4.92
C ALA A 217 8.30 20.57 -3.42
N ASP A 218 7.47 19.94 -2.61
CA ASP A 218 7.36 20.20 -1.19
C ASP A 218 6.94 18.90 -0.50
N PRO A 219 7.92 18.10 -0.04
CA PRO A 219 7.66 16.75 0.48
C PRO A 219 6.76 16.78 1.71
N ASP A 220 6.77 17.87 2.48
CA ASP A 220 6.00 17.99 3.72
C ASP A 220 4.48 18.11 3.49
N ARG A 221 4.02 18.39 2.26
CA ARG A 221 2.59 18.67 1.99
C ARG A 221 1.69 17.49 2.29
N LEU A 222 2.05 16.30 1.83
CA LEU A 222 1.23 15.11 2.03
C LEU A 222 1.21 14.68 3.51
N PRO A 223 2.35 14.53 4.21
CA PRO A 223 2.38 14.29 5.64
C PRO A 223 1.55 15.32 6.43
N ALA A 224 1.67 16.61 6.12
CA ALA A 224 0.89 17.66 6.80
C ALA A 224 -0.63 17.57 6.55
N LEU A 225 -1.05 17.16 5.36
CA LEU A 225 -2.47 16.89 5.08
C LEU A 225 -2.98 15.74 5.95
N TRP A 226 -2.23 14.64 6.03
CA TRP A 226 -2.61 13.48 6.83
C TRP A 226 -2.58 13.76 8.33
N GLU A 227 -1.65 14.60 8.82
CA GLU A 227 -1.70 15.14 10.19
C GLU A 227 -3.01 15.89 10.45
N ALA A 228 -3.41 16.79 9.55
CA ALA A 228 -4.65 17.55 9.69
C ALA A 228 -5.91 16.66 9.68
N LEU A 229 -5.87 15.52 8.98
CA LEU A 229 -6.96 14.53 8.95
C LEU A 229 -7.00 13.65 10.22
N ALA A 230 -5.89 13.55 10.95
CA ALA A 230 -5.82 12.80 12.20
C ALA A 230 -6.40 13.59 13.39
N GLU A 231 -6.45 14.92 13.30
CA GLU A 231 -7.03 15.76 14.34
C GLU A 231 -8.55 15.57 14.39
N PRO A 232 -9.14 15.34 15.59
CA PRO A 232 -10.60 15.31 15.72
C PRO A 232 -11.17 16.67 15.29
N GLU A 233 -12.29 16.68 14.57
CA GLU A 233 -12.97 17.94 14.24
C GLU A 233 -13.22 18.73 15.54
N PRO A 234 -12.92 20.04 15.57
CA PRO A 234 -13.19 20.84 16.75
C PRO A 234 -14.69 20.76 17.08
N GLU A 235 -15.01 20.49 18.36
CA GLU A 235 -16.39 20.50 18.85
C GLU A 235 -17.06 21.80 18.39
N PRO A 236 -18.26 21.75 17.78
CA PRO A 236 -18.95 22.95 17.35
C PRO A 236 -19.10 23.88 18.55
N GLU A 237 -18.75 25.16 18.37
CA GLU A 237 -18.92 26.14 19.44
C GLU A 237 -20.37 26.09 19.95
N PRO A 238 -20.59 26.04 21.28
CA PRO A 238 -21.93 26.02 21.80
C PRO A 238 -22.68 27.25 21.28
N VAL A 239 -23.82 27.01 20.61
CA VAL A 239 -24.69 28.09 20.17
C VAL A 239 -25.20 28.81 21.41
N VAL A 240 -24.63 29.99 21.69
CA VAL A 240 -25.02 30.88 22.81
C VAL A 240 -26.30 31.62 22.51
#